data_AF-A0A1R1DG10-F1
#
_entry.id   AF-A0A1R1DG10-F1
#
_cell.length_a   1.000
_cell.length_b   1.000
_cell.length_c   1.000
_cell.angle_alpha   90.00
_cell.angle_beta   90.00
_cell.angle_gamma   90.00
#
_symmetry.space_group_name_H-M   'P 1'
#
loop_
_entity.id
_entity.type
_entity.pdbx_description
1 polymer ?
#
loop_
_entity_poly.entity_id
_entity_poly.type
_entity_poly.pdbx_seq_one_letter_code
_entity_poly.pdbx_strand_id
1 'polypeptide(L)' 'MDEFDLESTITNEFSCSKCKHDECDINEVAMTGTGLSKVLNVQYQHYLFVSCMRCGFVEIYDPSILRSR' A
#
# COMPACT_ATOMS: atom_id res chain seq x y z
N MET A 1 -3.17 -15.78 2.02
CA MET A 1 -2.62 -14.91 1.00
C MET A 1 -1.49 -14.14 1.64
N ASP A 2 -0.26 -14.56 1.38
CA ASP A 2 0.93 -13.98 1.99
C ASP A 2 1.16 -12.54 1.48
N GLU A 3 1.91 -11.73 2.22
CA GLU A 3 2.21 -10.32 1.87
C GLU A 3 2.87 -10.18 0.49
N PHE A 4 3.73 -11.15 0.15
CA PHE A 4 4.41 -11.28 -1.13
C PHE A 4 3.47 -11.43 -2.35
N ASP A 5 2.29 -12.00 -2.16
CA ASP A 5 1.33 -12.26 -3.24
C ASP A 5 0.59 -10.98 -3.68
N LEU A 6 0.35 -10.09 -2.72
CA LEU A 6 -0.33 -8.82 -2.96
C LEU A 6 0.57 -7.83 -3.73
N GLU A 7 1.84 -7.72 -3.33
CA GLU A 7 2.82 -6.88 -4.04
C GLU A 7 2.97 -7.32 -5.50
N SER A 8 3.12 -8.63 -5.72
CA SER A 8 3.27 -9.20 -7.07
C SER A 8 2.06 -8.88 -7.96
N THR A 9 0.84 -8.99 -7.42
CA THR A 9 -0.40 -8.67 -8.14
C THR A 9 -0.46 -7.18 -8.50
N ILE A 10 -0.16 -6.30 -7.54
CA ILE A 10 -0.17 -4.85 -7.75
C ILE A 10 0.86 -4.46 -8.82
N THR A 11 2.09 -4.95 -8.73
CA THR A 11 3.14 -4.66 -9.71
C THR A 11 2.74 -5.13 -11.12
N ASN A 12 2.13 -6.30 -11.25
CA ASN A 12 1.77 -6.85 -12.55
C ASN A 12 0.56 -6.15 -13.21
N GLU A 13 -0.34 -5.57 -12.40
CA GLU A 13 -1.51 -4.82 -12.90
C GLU A 13 -1.33 -3.29 -12.87
N PHE A 14 -0.18 -2.81 -12.43
CA PHE A 14 0.04 -1.38 -12.25
C PHE A 14 0.01 -0.61 -13.56
N SER A 15 -0.76 0.47 -13.60
CA SER A 15 -0.71 1.46 -14.66
C SER A 15 -0.96 2.85 -14.09
N CYS A 16 0.08 3.68 -14.08
CA CYS A 16 0.03 5.00 -13.50
C CYS A 16 -1.11 5.84 -14.11
N SER A 17 -2.05 6.27 -13.27
CA SER A 17 -3.18 7.09 -13.67
C SER A 17 -2.79 8.44 -14.28
N LYS A 18 -1.58 8.94 -14.01
CA LYS A 18 -1.05 10.22 -14.53
C LYS A 18 -0.28 10.11 -15.84
N CYS A 19 0.65 9.17 -15.95
CA CYS A 19 1.59 9.10 -17.07
C CYS A 19 1.57 7.79 -17.86
N LYS A 20 0.70 6.84 -17.47
CA LYS A 20 0.52 5.52 -18.10
C LYS A 20 1.76 4.62 -18.10
N HIS A 21 2.77 4.94 -17.29
CA HIS A 21 3.86 4.03 -17.02
C HIS A 21 3.39 2.87 -16.13
N ASP A 22 4.05 1.75 -16.29
CA ASP A 22 3.76 0.41 -15.80
C ASP A 22 4.71 -0.06 -14.70
N GLU A 23 5.77 0.70 -14.40
CA GLU A 23 6.66 0.40 -13.28
C GLU A 23 6.31 1.22 -12.02
N CYS A 24 6.22 0.52 -10.89
CA CYS A 24 5.99 1.09 -9.57
C CYS A 24 6.91 0.50 -8.50
N ASP A 25 7.03 1.25 -7.40
CA ASP A 25 7.62 0.81 -6.14
C ASP A 25 6.52 0.72 -5.08
N ILE A 26 6.51 -0.34 -4.29
CA ILE A 26 5.49 -0.61 -3.28
C ILE A 26 6.15 -0.55 -1.90
N ASN A 27 5.57 0.25 -1.01
CA ASN A 27 6.01 0.33 0.38
C ASN A 27 4.82 0.18 1.33
N GLU A 28 4.92 -0.76 2.27
CA GLU A 28 3.94 -0.91 3.33
C GLU A 28 4.30 -0.03 4.54
N VAL A 29 3.35 0.78 4.99
CA VAL A 29 3.54 1.67 6.14
C VAL A 29 2.49 1.34 7.20
N ALA A 30 2.97 0.98 8.39
CA ALA A 30 2.16 0.89 9.59
C ALA A 30 2.20 2.23 10.33
N MET A 31 1.08 2.97 10.34
CA MET A 31 0.98 4.19 11.11
C MET A 31 0.44 3.89 12.51
N THR A 32 1.22 4.22 13.55
CA THR A 32 0.74 4.18 14.93
C THR A 32 0.24 5.57 15.31
N GLY A 33 -1.04 5.69 15.67
CA GLY A 33 -1.62 6.94 16.13
C GLY A 33 -0.89 7.48 17.37
N THR A 34 -0.54 8.76 17.37
CA THR A 34 0.14 9.42 18.49
C THR A 34 -0.86 9.73 19.62
N GLY A 35 -0.66 9.13 20.80
CA GLY A 35 -1.45 9.43 22.01
C GLY A 35 -1.44 8.29 23.04
N LEU A 36 -2.21 8.48 24.13
CA LEU A 36 -2.49 7.48 25.19
C LEU A 36 -3.11 6.16 24.66
N SER A 37 -3.39 6.06 23.35
CA SER A 37 -3.86 4.86 22.65
C SER A 37 -2.84 3.73 22.56
N LYS A 38 -1.57 3.93 22.97
CA LYS A 38 -0.53 2.89 22.99
C LYS A 38 -0.71 1.80 24.05
N VAL A 39 -1.58 1.99 25.04
CA VAL A 39 -1.67 1.09 26.21
C VAL A 39 -2.77 0.02 26.06
N LEU A 40 -3.63 0.12 25.03
CA LEU A 40 -4.73 -0.81 24.79
C LEU A 40 -4.67 -1.30 23.33
N ASN A 41 -3.89 -2.35 23.13
CA ASN A 41 -3.82 -3.31 22.03
C ASN A 41 -4.85 -3.16 20.88
N VAL A 42 -4.37 -3.20 19.62
CA VAL A 42 -5.13 -3.34 18.34
C VAL A 42 -5.62 -2.05 17.67
N GLN A 43 -4.70 -1.29 17.06
CA GLN A 43 -4.99 -0.51 15.84
C GLN A 43 -3.77 -0.58 14.92
N TYR A 44 -3.72 -1.65 14.11
CA TYR A 44 -2.75 -1.81 13.02
C TYR A 44 -3.42 -1.37 11.72
N GLN A 45 -3.39 -0.08 11.41
CA GLN A 45 -3.74 0.39 10.07
C GLN A 45 -2.49 0.33 9.19
N HIS A 46 -2.42 -0.72 8.40
CA HIS A 46 -1.44 -0.89 7.35
C HIS A 46 -1.95 -0.21 6.09
N TYR A 47 -1.09 0.56 5.43
CA TYR A 47 -1.38 1.17 4.14
C TYR A 47 -0.27 0.81 3.17
N LEU A 48 -0.66 0.51 1.94
CA LEU A 48 0.28 0.28 0.84
C LEU A 48 0.42 1.56 0.03
N PHE A 49 1.65 2.01 -0.15
CA PHE A 49 2.01 3.15 -0.98
C PHE A 49 2.60 2.63 -2.27
N VAL A 50 1.94 2.90 -3.39
CA VAL A 50 2.37 2.48 -4.72
C VAL A 50 2.81 3.72 -5.48
N SER A 51 4.11 3.83 -5.72
CA SER A 51 4.75 5.01 -6.30
C SER A 51 5.17 4.75 -7.74
N CYS A 52 4.73 5.59 -8.68
CA CYS A 52 5.18 5.48 -10.07
C CYS A 52 6.66 5.85 -10.20
N MET A 53 7.47 4.95 -10.77
CA MET A 53 8.92 5.15 -10.97
C MET A 53 9.28 6.22 -12.01
N ARG A 54 8.30 6.70 -12.80
CA ARG A 54 8.51 7.75 -13.80
C ARG A 54 8.15 9.15 -13.33
N CYS A 55 6.95 9.34 -12.79
CA CYS A 55 6.45 10.68 -12.44
C CYS A 55 6.33 10.95 -10.94
N GLY A 56 6.59 9.95 -10.10
CA GLY A 56 6.50 10.08 -8.64
C GLY A 56 5.08 10.22 -8.10
N PHE A 57 4.05 10.00 -8.92
CA PHE A 57 2.68 9.93 -8.43
C PHE A 57 2.49 8.73 -7.51
N VAL A 58 1.84 8.93 -6.37
CA VAL A 58 1.67 7.91 -5.33
C VAL A 58 0.18 7.63 -5.12
N GLU A 59 -0.18 6.36 -5.18
CA GLU A 59 -1.51 5.83 -4.85
C GLU A 59 -1.42 5.10 -3.50
N ILE A 60 -2.45 5.24 -2.67
CA ILE A 60 -2.50 4.65 -1.33
C ILE A 60 -3.64 3.64 -1.30
N TYR A 61 -3.36 2.41 -0.87
CA TYR A 61 -4.32 1.33 -0.80
C TYR A 61 -4.48 0.79 0.62
N ASP A 62 -5.70 0.34 0.93
CA ASP A 62 -5.99 -0.43 2.12
C ASP A 62 -5.83 -1.93 1.81
N PRO A 63 -4.78 -2.59 2.34
CA PRO A 63 -4.54 -4.00 2.09
C PRO A 63 -5.65 -4.90 2.64
N SER A 64 -6.41 -4.46 3.66
CA SER A 64 -7.51 -5.27 4.22
C SER A 64 -8.65 -5.45 3.22
N ILE A 65 -8.90 -4.43 2.39
CA ILE A 65 -9.89 -4.48 1.32
C ILE A 65 -9.35 -5.31 0.15
N LEU A 66 -8.09 -5.10 -0.23
CA LEU A 66 -7.49 -5.84 -1.36
C LEU A 66 -7.35 -7.34 -1.08
N ARG A 67 -7.08 -7.74 0.17
CA ARG A 67 -7.01 -9.16 0.56
C ARG A 67 -8.36 -9.87 0.63
N SER A 68 -9.46 -9.11 0.67
CA SER A 68 -10.83 -9.66 0.73
C SER A 68 -11.44 -9.98 -0.63
N ARG A 69 -10.71 -9.68 -1.71
CA ARG A 69 -11.12 -9.84 -3.10
C ARG A 69 -10.57 -11.14 -3.69
#